data_AF-A0A1I2GQW3-F1
#
_entry.id   AF-A0A1I2GQW3-F1
#
_cell.length_a   1.000
_cell.length_b   1.000
_cell.length_c   1.000
_cell.angle_alpha   90.00
_cell.angle_beta   90.00
_cell.angle_gamma   90.00
#
_symmetry.space_group_name_H-M   'P 1'
#
loop_
_entity.id
_entity.type
_entity.pdbx_description
1 polymer ?
#
loop_
_entity_poly.entity_id
_entity_poly.type
_entity_poly.pdbx_seq_one_letter_code
_entity_poly.pdbx_strand_id
1 'polypeptide(L)'
;MAVAAPEITELLGVFDITPAVLRAVLRERVIGDGPAPPVAAVIRGHESLALTAGLRAALVRCAAYHSGKRTSQQLLATILDDPGTGAVTLLRFCGADVEAVRRALRTGQLPGRTERLPEALGAVRDRLIGRQQYRGRGPRDFLISLFTRANVNYAADPVLWASLEADDVAKRHGRVTRTDDVLLAMVTTFEVAEAYPHLTGGAAELYDGIRRLLAGVDRDELVAAAATEPGDDEVPLRSLLRHGPGRPHDTAALLEALTAHPGTRAARVLRAVGGYPLLTARTPVPVGSGA
;
A
#
# COMPACT_ATOMS: atom_id res chain seq x y z
N MET A 1 6.76 -5.93 23.45
CA MET A 1 6.44 -6.74 22.25
C MET A 1 5.43 -7.85 22.53
N ALA A 2 4.13 -7.53 22.56
CA ALA A 2 3.08 -8.54 22.42
C ALA A 2 2.99 -8.92 20.94
N VAL A 3 3.68 -9.99 20.54
CA VAL A 3 3.52 -10.58 19.21
C VAL A 3 2.15 -11.27 19.20
N ALA A 4 1.31 -11.00 18.19
CA ALA A 4 0.07 -11.74 18.03
C ALA A 4 0.38 -13.23 18.03
N ALA A 5 -0.47 -14.06 18.67
CA ALA A 5 -0.22 -15.49 18.73
C ALA A 5 0.03 -16.04 17.30
N PRO A 6 1.04 -16.91 17.09
CA PRO A 6 1.45 -17.36 15.76
C PRO A 6 0.28 -17.88 14.93
N GLU A 7 -0.61 -18.64 15.56
CA GLU A 7 -1.83 -19.20 14.96
C GLU A 7 -2.78 -18.13 14.41
N ILE A 8 -2.92 -16.99 15.09
CA ILE A 8 -3.77 -15.88 14.63
C ILE A 8 -3.11 -15.12 13.48
N THR A 9 -1.78 -14.97 13.56
CA THR A 9 -1.01 -14.34 12.49
C THR A 9 -1.08 -15.18 11.21
N GLU A 10 -1.02 -16.49 11.32
CA GLU A 10 -1.15 -17.42 10.21
C GLU A 10 -2.56 -17.38 9.61
N LEU A 11 -3.60 -17.45 10.45
CA LEU A 11 -5.00 -17.37 10.03
C LEU A 11 -5.32 -16.06 9.29
N LEU A 12 -5.00 -14.92 9.88
CA LEU A 12 -5.25 -13.62 9.26
C LEU A 12 -4.32 -13.38 8.06
N GLY A 13 -3.15 -14.00 8.06
CA GLY A 13 -2.21 -14.01 6.95
C GLY A 13 -2.79 -14.61 5.66
N VAL A 14 -3.70 -15.58 5.73
CA VAL A 14 -4.40 -16.11 4.54
C VAL A 14 -5.16 -15.02 3.78
N PHE A 15 -5.64 -14.00 4.48
CA PHE A 15 -6.37 -12.86 3.91
C PHE A 15 -5.49 -11.62 3.71
N ASP A 16 -4.17 -11.77 3.83
CA ASP A 16 -3.18 -10.68 3.81
C ASP A 16 -3.40 -9.61 4.89
N ILE A 17 -4.10 -9.95 5.97
CA ILE A 17 -4.32 -9.07 7.11
C ILE A 17 -3.14 -9.21 8.06
N THR A 18 -2.15 -8.35 7.88
CA THR A 18 -0.99 -8.26 8.76
C THR A 18 -1.20 -7.20 9.85
N PRO A 19 -0.35 -7.17 10.89
CA PRO A 19 -0.33 -6.06 11.84
C PRO A 19 -0.10 -4.69 11.18
N ALA A 20 0.58 -4.63 10.03
CA ALA A 20 0.75 -3.38 9.28
C ALA A 20 -0.57 -2.91 8.66
N VAL A 21 -1.30 -3.82 8.01
CA VAL A 21 -2.63 -3.56 7.44
C VAL A 21 -3.62 -3.09 8.52
N LEU A 22 -3.71 -3.81 9.64
CA LEU A 22 -4.60 -3.45 10.73
C LEU A 22 -4.29 -2.04 11.30
N ARG A 23 -3.01 -1.71 11.46
CA ARG A 23 -2.61 -0.37 11.94
C ARG A 23 -2.91 0.73 10.93
N ALA A 24 -2.72 0.49 9.64
CA ALA A 24 -3.04 1.45 8.59
C ALA A 24 -4.54 1.78 8.60
N VAL A 25 -5.39 0.74 8.60
CA VAL A 25 -6.85 0.91 8.61
C VAL A 25 -7.34 1.60 9.89
N LEU A 26 -6.84 1.18 11.07
CA LEU A 26 -7.25 1.76 12.36
C LEU A 26 -6.75 3.21 12.57
N ARG A 27 -5.76 3.68 11.80
CA ARG A 27 -5.33 5.09 11.84
C ARG A 27 -6.35 6.00 11.15
N GLU A 28 -6.97 5.51 10.09
CA GLU A 28 -7.89 6.30 9.25
C GLU A 28 -9.36 6.16 9.68
N ARG A 29 -9.69 5.11 10.42
CA ARG A 29 -11.08 4.81 10.79
C ARG A 29 -11.26 4.47 12.26
N VAL A 30 -12.34 5.00 12.83
CA VAL A 30 -12.90 4.53 14.10
C VAL A 30 -13.81 3.35 13.81
N ILE A 31 -13.60 2.22 14.48
CA ILE A 31 -14.43 1.03 14.33
C ILE A 31 -14.91 0.59 15.71
N GLY A 32 -16.23 0.47 15.85
CA GLY A 32 -16.92 0.15 17.11
C GLY A 32 -17.31 1.37 17.93
N ASP A 33 -17.95 1.12 19.09
CA ASP A 33 -18.38 2.17 20.02
C ASP A 33 -17.19 2.61 20.88
N GLY A 34 -16.54 3.69 20.48
CA GLY A 34 -15.45 4.30 21.26
C GLY A 34 -14.83 5.51 20.57
N PRO A 35 -14.18 6.41 21.32
CA PRO A 35 -13.44 7.51 20.73
C PRO A 35 -12.29 6.97 19.87
N ALA A 36 -12.04 7.63 18.73
CA ALA A 36 -10.88 7.35 17.89
C ALA A 36 -9.62 7.28 18.76
N PRO A 37 -8.75 6.26 18.60
CA PRO A 37 -7.45 6.31 19.25
C PRO A 37 -6.73 7.58 18.75
N PRO A 38 -6.20 8.44 19.63
CA PRO A 38 -5.55 9.66 19.20
C PRO A 38 -4.41 9.30 18.25
N VAL A 39 -4.42 9.89 17.06
CA VAL A 39 -3.42 9.68 15.99
C VAL A 39 -1.99 9.85 16.54
N ALA A 40 -1.80 10.72 17.54
CA ALA A 40 -0.54 10.91 18.26
C ALA A 40 -0.04 9.67 19.04
N ALA A 41 -0.92 8.82 19.58
CA ALA A 41 -0.53 7.58 20.27
C ALA A 41 -0.06 6.50 19.28
N VAL A 42 -0.66 6.46 18.08
CA VAL A 42 -0.27 5.57 16.98
C VAL A 42 1.08 5.98 16.37
N ILE A 43 1.35 7.30 16.30
CA ILE A 43 2.60 7.85 15.73
C ILE A 43 3.79 7.69 16.70
N ARG A 44 3.58 7.74 18.03
CA ARG A 44 4.65 7.65 19.03
C ARG A 44 5.10 6.24 19.40
N GLY A 45 4.57 5.19 18.75
CA GLY A 45 4.98 3.82 19.04
C GLY A 45 4.66 3.35 20.46
N HIS A 46 3.69 3.97 21.14
CA HIS A 46 3.19 3.44 22.41
C HIS A 46 2.47 2.11 22.12
N GLU A 47 3.09 1.01 22.54
CA GLU A 47 2.70 -0.38 22.26
C GLU A 47 1.34 -0.81 22.85
N SER A 48 0.57 0.09 23.47
CA SER A 48 -0.77 -0.20 23.97
C SER A 48 -1.79 0.79 23.40
N LEU A 49 -2.53 0.34 22.38
CA LEU A 49 -3.80 0.98 22.04
C LEU A 49 -4.72 0.79 23.25
N ALA A 50 -5.29 1.88 23.75
CA ALA A 50 -6.30 1.79 24.80
C ALA A 50 -7.43 0.87 24.30
N LEU A 51 -7.75 -0.18 25.06
CA LEU A 51 -8.81 -1.11 24.70
C LEU A 51 -10.12 -0.31 24.56
N THR A 52 -10.88 -0.54 23.49
CA THR A 52 -12.22 0.04 23.37
C THR A 52 -13.15 -0.57 24.43
N ALA A 53 -14.29 0.07 24.70
CA ALA A 53 -15.27 -0.48 25.64
C ALA A 53 -15.75 -1.87 25.19
N GLY A 54 -16.00 -2.05 23.89
CA GLY A 54 -16.32 -3.35 23.28
C GLY A 54 -15.23 -4.40 23.48
N LEU A 55 -13.96 -4.05 23.26
CA LEU A 55 -12.85 -5.00 23.44
C LEU A 55 -12.66 -5.40 24.91
N ARG A 56 -12.85 -4.47 25.85
CA ARG A 56 -12.88 -4.79 27.30
C ARG A 56 -14.03 -5.74 27.64
N ALA A 57 -15.23 -5.48 27.13
CA ALA A 57 -16.39 -6.35 27.35
C ALA A 57 -16.16 -7.75 26.77
N ALA A 58 -15.54 -7.85 25.60
CA ALA A 58 -15.18 -9.13 24.97
C ALA A 58 -14.16 -9.91 25.79
N LEU A 59 -13.14 -9.25 26.37
CA LEU A 59 -12.20 -9.87 27.30
C LEU A 59 -12.89 -10.42 28.55
N VAL A 60 -13.80 -9.65 29.15
CA VAL A 60 -14.59 -10.09 30.32
C VAL A 60 -15.46 -11.29 29.96
N ARG A 61 -16.17 -11.26 28.83
CA ARG A 61 -16.97 -12.40 28.37
C ARG A 61 -16.12 -13.62 28.07
N CYS A 62 -14.98 -13.46 27.38
CA CYS A 62 -14.05 -14.55 27.11
C CYS A 62 -13.57 -15.18 28.43
N ALA A 63 -13.33 -14.35 29.46
CA ALA A 63 -12.93 -14.81 30.77
C ALA A 63 -14.02 -15.60 31.50
N ALA A 64 -15.30 -15.24 31.28
CA ALA A 64 -16.47 -15.90 31.86
C ALA A 64 -16.86 -17.19 31.12
N TYR A 65 -16.79 -17.21 29.78
CA TYR A 65 -17.19 -18.36 28.95
C TYR A 65 -16.17 -19.50 28.94
N HIS A 66 -14.90 -19.21 29.19
CA HIS A 66 -13.83 -20.20 29.13
C HIS A 66 -13.16 -20.37 30.50
N SER A 67 -13.45 -21.48 31.16
CA SER A 67 -12.72 -21.96 32.34
C SER A 67 -11.41 -22.63 31.91
N GLY A 68 -10.27 -22.17 32.43
CA GLY A 68 -8.95 -22.78 32.18
C GLY A 68 -8.00 -21.95 31.31
N LYS A 69 -7.07 -22.62 30.60
CA LYS A 69 -6.04 -21.97 29.77
C LYS A 69 -6.67 -21.40 28.49
N ARG A 70 -6.90 -20.09 28.49
CA ARG A 70 -7.49 -19.35 27.38
C ARG A 70 -6.52 -19.28 26.21
N THR A 71 -6.99 -19.64 25.02
CA THR A 71 -6.21 -19.53 23.78
C THR A 71 -6.52 -18.22 23.05
N SER A 72 -5.59 -17.75 22.23
CA SER A 72 -5.82 -16.55 21.41
C SER A 72 -6.93 -16.76 20.36
N GLN A 73 -7.17 -18.01 19.94
CA GLN A 73 -8.28 -18.38 19.07
C GLN A 73 -9.64 -18.20 19.77
N GLN A 74 -9.77 -18.63 21.03
CA GLN A 74 -10.98 -18.42 21.83
C GLN A 74 -11.26 -16.92 22.06
N LEU A 75 -10.21 -16.14 22.29
CA LEU A 75 -10.34 -14.69 22.40
C LEU A 75 -10.80 -14.05 21.08
N LEU A 76 -10.19 -14.42 19.95
CA LEU A 76 -10.60 -13.90 18.65
C LEU A 76 -12.06 -14.30 18.32
N ALA A 77 -12.46 -15.54 18.60
CA ALA A 77 -13.84 -15.98 18.44
C ALA A 77 -14.80 -15.11 19.26
N THR A 78 -14.50 -14.90 20.54
CA THR A 78 -15.33 -14.04 21.43
C THR A 78 -15.41 -12.60 20.93
N ILE A 79 -14.32 -12.07 20.37
CA ILE A 79 -14.30 -10.73 19.77
C ILE A 79 -15.21 -10.68 18.53
N LEU A 80 -15.17 -11.70 17.67
CA LEU A 80 -15.99 -11.77 16.45
C LEU A 80 -17.48 -12.04 16.72
N ASP A 81 -17.82 -12.61 17.88
CA ASP A 81 -19.20 -12.85 18.30
C ASP A 81 -19.84 -11.61 18.96
N ASP A 82 -19.03 -10.63 19.40
CA ASP A 82 -19.54 -9.38 19.96
C ASP A 82 -19.71 -8.29 18.90
N PRO A 83 -20.95 -7.88 18.57
CA PRO A 83 -21.19 -6.78 17.62
C PRO A 83 -20.59 -5.44 18.09
N GLY A 84 -20.45 -5.22 19.41
CA GLY A 84 -19.91 -3.98 19.98
C GLY A 84 -18.40 -3.77 19.76
N THR A 85 -17.67 -4.78 19.29
CA THR A 85 -16.23 -4.65 18.98
C THR A 85 -15.97 -4.03 17.61
N GLY A 86 -16.93 -4.13 16.69
CA GLY A 86 -16.74 -3.79 15.28
C GLY A 86 -15.72 -4.66 14.53
N ALA A 87 -15.23 -5.75 15.13
CA ALA A 87 -14.18 -6.59 14.54
C ALA A 87 -14.61 -7.26 13.22
N VAL A 88 -15.87 -7.71 13.14
CA VAL A 88 -16.45 -8.26 11.90
C VAL A 88 -16.43 -7.21 10.79
N THR A 89 -16.80 -5.96 11.09
CA THR A 89 -16.79 -4.85 10.15
C THR A 89 -15.38 -4.55 9.67
N LEU A 90 -14.39 -4.51 10.59
CA LEU A 90 -12.99 -4.31 10.25
C LEU A 90 -12.45 -5.41 9.33
N LEU A 91 -12.69 -6.69 9.65
CA LEU A 91 -12.21 -7.79 8.84
C LEU A 91 -12.82 -7.78 7.43
N ARG A 92 -14.13 -7.53 7.31
CA ARG A 92 -14.80 -7.38 6.01
C ARG A 92 -14.23 -6.21 5.22
N PHE A 93 -13.96 -5.09 5.88
CA PHE A 93 -13.35 -3.92 5.24
C PHE A 93 -11.96 -4.23 4.68
N CYS A 94 -11.16 -5.03 5.39
CA CYS A 94 -9.88 -5.55 4.88
C CYS A 94 -10.03 -6.66 3.80
N GLY A 95 -11.27 -7.02 3.44
CA GLY A 95 -11.59 -8.05 2.45
C GLY A 95 -11.48 -9.49 2.95
N ALA A 96 -11.47 -9.74 4.25
CA ALA A 96 -11.53 -11.11 4.77
C ALA A 96 -12.94 -11.70 4.72
N ASP A 97 -13.01 -12.98 4.39
CA ASP A 97 -14.21 -13.78 4.59
C ASP A 97 -14.32 -14.15 6.08
N VAL A 98 -15.14 -13.40 6.81
CA VAL A 98 -15.34 -13.59 8.25
C VAL A 98 -15.94 -14.96 8.58
N GLU A 99 -16.74 -15.55 7.69
CA GLU A 99 -17.30 -16.88 7.92
C GLU A 99 -16.24 -17.96 7.76
N ALA A 100 -15.32 -17.79 6.81
CA ALA A 100 -14.13 -18.64 6.72
C ALA A 100 -13.23 -18.51 7.96
N VAL A 101 -13.01 -17.29 8.48
CA VAL A 101 -12.27 -17.06 9.74
C VAL A 101 -12.97 -17.76 10.92
N ARG A 102 -14.29 -17.60 11.07
CA ARG A 102 -15.07 -18.27 12.12
C ARG A 102 -15.04 -19.80 11.99
N ARG A 103 -15.07 -20.34 10.78
CA ARG A 103 -14.96 -21.77 10.52
C ARG A 103 -13.57 -22.28 10.91
N ALA A 104 -12.52 -21.56 10.56
CA ALA A 104 -11.15 -21.91 10.90
C ALA A 104 -10.92 -21.92 12.42
N LEU A 105 -11.46 -20.93 13.14
CA LEU A 105 -11.39 -20.89 14.61
C LEU A 105 -12.12 -22.06 15.29
N ARG A 106 -13.18 -22.60 14.69
CA ARG A 106 -13.91 -23.76 15.22
C ARG A 106 -13.28 -25.10 14.89
N THR A 107 -12.71 -25.22 13.68
CA THR A 107 -12.23 -26.50 13.14
C THR A 107 -10.72 -26.67 13.26
N GLY A 108 -9.97 -25.60 13.52
CA GLY A 108 -8.52 -25.57 13.45
C GLY A 108 -7.95 -25.64 12.02
N GLN A 109 -8.79 -25.72 10.99
CA GLN A 109 -8.37 -25.82 9.60
C GLN A 109 -8.28 -24.43 8.96
N LEU A 110 -7.10 -24.09 8.43
CA LEU A 110 -6.91 -22.84 7.72
C LEU A 110 -7.70 -22.82 6.41
N PRO A 111 -8.31 -21.68 6.04
CA PRO A 111 -8.95 -21.54 4.74
C PRO A 111 -7.90 -21.58 3.62
N GLY A 112 -8.33 -22.01 2.43
CA GLY A 112 -7.50 -21.90 1.24
C GLY A 112 -7.21 -20.42 0.93
N ARG A 113 -5.98 -20.12 0.54
CA ARG A 113 -5.60 -18.77 0.12
C ARG A 113 -6.14 -18.48 -1.26
N THR A 114 -7.02 -17.49 -1.37
CA THR A 114 -7.42 -16.92 -2.66
C THR A 114 -6.38 -15.89 -3.06
N GLU A 115 -5.57 -16.21 -4.08
CA GLU A 115 -4.58 -15.27 -4.60
C GLU A 115 -5.31 -14.13 -5.35
N ARG A 116 -5.06 -12.89 -4.93
CA ARG A 116 -5.72 -11.69 -5.47
C ARG A 116 -4.94 -11.06 -6.62
N LEU A 117 -3.64 -11.35 -6.69
CA LEU A 117 -2.71 -10.74 -7.61
C LEU A 117 -1.91 -11.82 -8.34
N PRO A 118 -1.54 -11.59 -9.61
CA PRO A 118 -0.57 -12.44 -10.29
C PRO A 118 0.72 -12.60 -9.47
N GLU A 119 1.36 -13.78 -9.56
CA GLU A 119 2.56 -14.12 -8.78
C GLU A 119 3.68 -13.08 -8.94
N ALA A 120 3.81 -12.49 -10.13
CA ALA A 120 4.79 -11.44 -10.45
C ALA A 120 4.67 -10.19 -9.54
N LEU A 121 3.48 -9.90 -9.00
CA LEU A 121 3.24 -8.77 -8.10
C LEU A 121 3.35 -9.14 -6.61
N GLY A 122 3.63 -10.41 -6.29
CA GLY A 122 3.68 -10.91 -4.92
C GLY A 122 4.68 -10.18 -4.04
N ALA A 123 5.85 -9.80 -4.58
CA ALA A 123 6.85 -9.05 -3.82
C ALA A 123 6.38 -7.61 -3.48
N VAL A 124 5.75 -6.92 -4.44
CA VAL A 124 5.21 -5.56 -4.24
C VAL A 124 4.07 -5.58 -3.22
N ARG A 125 3.16 -6.56 -3.35
CA ARG A 125 2.11 -6.85 -2.36
C ARG A 125 2.71 -7.07 -0.97
N ASP A 126 3.71 -7.94 -0.86
CA ASP A 126 4.31 -8.31 0.43
C ASP A 126 4.98 -7.11 1.11
N ARG A 127 5.51 -6.14 0.35
CA ARG A 127 6.01 -4.87 0.90
C ARG A 127 4.87 -3.96 1.35
N LEU A 128 3.79 -3.85 0.58
CA LEU A 128 2.60 -3.08 0.96
C LEU A 128 2.02 -3.56 2.30
N ILE A 129 1.84 -4.87 2.46
CA ILE A 129 1.28 -5.46 3.68
C ILE A 129 2.35 -5.66 4.76
N GLY A 130 3.58 -5.19 4.58
CA GLY A 130 4.63 -5.22 5.60
C GLY A 130 5.18 -6.61 5.95
N ARG A 131 5.03 -7.60 5.07
CA ARG A 131 5.76 -8.89 5.13
C ARG A 131 7.22 -8.73 4.71
N GLN A 132 7.48 -7.79 3.80
CA GLN A 132 8.81 -7.40 3.36
C GLN A 132 9.03 -5.91 3.57
N GLN A 133 10.29 -5.49 3.61
CA GLN A 133 10.69 -4.09 3.76
C GLN A 133 11.61 -3.69 2.61
N TYR A 134 11.50 -2.44 2.16
CA TYR A 134 12.51 -1.87 1.26
C TYR A 134 13.83 -1.73 2.01
N ARG A 135 14.91 -2.20 1.39
CA ARG A 135 16.27 -2.06 1.91
C ARG A 135 16.95 -0.91 1.18
N GLY A 136 17.15 0.22 1.87
CA GLY A 136 17.78 1.40 1.26
C GLY A 136 19.25 1.23 0.88
N ARG A 137 19.85 2.30 0.32
CA ARG A 137 21.24 2.33 -0.14
C ARG A 137 22.15 2.67 1.04
N GLY A 138 22.72 1.63 1.64
CA GLY A 138 23.83 1.76 2.57
C GLY A 138 23.44 2.00 4.03
N PRO A 139 24.42 2.31 4.89
CA PRO A 139 24.26 2.27 6.35
C PRO A 139 23.32 3.36 6.88
N ARG A 140 23.19 4.50 6.19
CA ARG A 140 22.29 5.60 6.61
C ARG A 140 20.83 5.22 6.45
N ASP A 141 20.44 4.66 5.31
CA ASP A 141 19.06 4.21 5.09
C ASP A 141 18.74 2.97 5.95
N PHE A 142 19.74 2.13 6.20
CA PHE A 142 19.62 1.04 7.18
C PHE A 142 19.31 1.58 8.58
N LEU A 143 20.05 2.60 9.05
CA LEU A 143 19.80 3.26 10.33
C LEU A 143 18.41 3.91 10.36
N ILE A 144 18.03 4.65 9.31
CA ILE A 144 16.69 5.25 9.22
C ILE A 144 15.62 4.16 9.27
N SER A 145 15.74 3.07 8.51
CA SER A 145 14.80 1.94 8.55
C SER A 145 14.72 1.26 9.93
N LEU A 146 15.80 1.30 10.71
CA LEU A 146 15.85 0.77 12.07
C LEU A 146 15.08 1.65 13.07
N PHE A 147 15.11 2.98 12.89
CA PHE A 147 14.39 3.96 13.72
C PHE A 147 12.95 4.22 13.23
N THR A 148 12.71 4.13 11.92
CA THR A 148 11.41 4.30 11.25
C THR A 148 10.76 2.96 10.95
N ARG A 149 10.88 1.97 11.87
CA ARG A 149 9.98 0.80 11.91
C ARG A 149 8.48 1.16 11.94
N ALA A 150 8.16 2.46 11.95
CA ALA A 150 6.87 3.01 11.57
C ALA A 150 6.42 2.38 10.25
N ASN A 151 5.40 1.53 10.34
CA ASN A 151 4.67 0.97 9.21
C ASN A 151 4.19 2.13 8.32
N VAL A 152 4.93 2.40 7.24
CA VAL A 152 4.55 3.36 6.21
C VAL A 152 3.45 2.70 5.39
N ASN A 153 2.27 3.34 5.36
CA ASN A 153 1.24 2.94 4.42
C ASN A 153 1.66 3.45 3.04
N TYR A 154 2.42 2.65 2.29
CA TYR A 154 2.93 3.03 0.98
C TYR A 154 1.81 3.36 -0.01
N ALA A 155 0.66 2.69 0.10
CA ALA A 155 -0.49 2.95 -0.77
C ALA A 155 -1.06 4.38 -0.61
N ALA A 156 -0.79 5.07 0.50
CA ALA A 156 -1.20 6.46 0.71
C ALA A 156 -0.25 7.50 0.06
N ASP A 157 0.95 7.09 -0.39
CA ASP A 157 1.91 7.95 -1.10
C ASP A 157 2.43 7.22 -2.36
N PRO A 158 1.66 7.25 -3.48
CA PRO A 158 2.00 6.52 -4.69
C PRO A 158 3.34 6.93 -5.30
N VAL A 159 3.72 8.21 -5.20
CA VAL A 159 4.96 8.71 -5.79
C VAL A 159 6.16 8.15 -5.04
N LEU A 160 6.13 8.18 -3.70
CA LEU A 160 7.16 7.54 -2.89
C LEU A 160 7.22 6.03 -3.17
N TRP A 161 6.06 5.37 -3.21
CA TRP A 161 6.00 3.92 -3.39
C TRP A 161 6.59 3.48 -4.73
N ALA A 162 6.18 4.13 -5.83
CA ALA A 162 6.73 3.86 -7.15
C ALA A 162 8.24 4.12 -7.22
N SER A 163 8.73 5.19 -6.56
CA SER A 163 10.17 5.48 -6.50
C SER A 163 10.96 4.38 -5.79
N LEU A 164 10.43 3.86 -4.66
CA LEU A 164 11.07 2.78 -3.90
C LEU A 164 11.08 1.45 -4.67
N GLU A 165 10.00 1.13 -5.38
CA GLU A 165 9.96 -0.06 -6.24
C GLU A 165 10.92 0.05 -7.41
N ALA A 166 10.98 1.21 -8.07
CA ALA A 166 11.93 1.45 -9.16
C ALA A 166 13.39 1.29 -8.69
N ASP A 167 13.72 1.85 -7.53
CA ASP A 167 15.05 1.72 -6.92
C ASP A 167 15.39 0.25 -6.59
N ASP A 168 14.43 -0.53 -6.09
CA ASP A 168 14.64 -1.94 -5.77
C ASP A 168 14.84 -2.79 -7.05
N VAL A 169 14.07 -2.51 -8.11
CA VAL A 169 14.25 -3.15 -9.43
C VAL A 169 15.61 -2.80 -10.02
N ALA A 170 16.01 -1.53 -10.02
CA ALA A 170 17.32 -1.11 -10.53
C ALA A 170 18.48 -1.75 -9.74
N LYS A 171 18.31 -1.88 -8.42
CA LYS A 171 19.26 -2.56 -7.53
C LYS A 171 19.42 -4.04 -7.86
N ARG A 172 18.32 -4.76 -8.10
CA ARG A 172 18.36 -6.17 -8.52
C ARG A 172 19.11 -6.37 -9.84
N HIS A 173 19.06 -5.37 -10.72
CA HIS A 173 19.82 -5.34 -11.97
C HIS A 173 21.23 -4.73 -11.85
N GLY A 174 21.68 -4.35 -10.65
CA GLY A 174 23.02 -3.79 -10.44
C GLY A 174 23.26 -2.43 -11.12
N ARG A 175 22.19 -1.66 -11.41
CA ARG A 175 22.28 -0.40 -12.16
C ARG A 175 21.64 0.78 -11.43
N VAL A 176 21.79 1.97 -12.03
CA VAL A 176 21.09 3.18 -11.58
C VAL A 176 19.63 3.13 -12.04
N THR A 177 18.75 3.68 -11.22
CA THR A 177 17.31 3.82 -11.50
C THR A 177 17.10 4.75 -12.68
N ARG A 178 16.32 4.28 -13.65
CA ARG A 178 15.98 4.99 -14.88
C ARG A 178 14.51 5.44 -14.83
N THR A 179 14.12 6.33 -15.73
CA THR A 179 12.75 6.86 -15.77
C THR A 179 11.70 5.80 -16.12
N ASP A 180 12.04 4.82 -16.97
CA ASP A 180 11.17 3.69 -17.31
C ASP A 180 10.98 2.71 -16.14
N ASP A 181 11.98 2.55 -15.26
CA ASP A 181 11.78 1.79 -14.02
C ASP A 181 10.69 2.41 -13.14
N VAL A 182 10.66 3.76 -13.06
CA VAL A 182 9.64 4.48 -12.30
C VAL A 182 8.27 4.34 -12.96
N LEU A 183 8.20 4.43 -14.28
CA LEU A 183 6.97 4.22 -15.04
C LEU A 183 6.38 2.81 -14.80
N LEU A 184 7.20 1.77 -14.93
CA LEU A 184 6.78 0.39 -14.66
C LEU A 184 6.43 0.17 -13.17
N ALA A 185 7.15 0.83 -12.27
CA ALA A 185 6.83 0.80 -10.85
C ALA A 185 5.46 1.46 -10.55
N MET A 186 5.12 2.57 -11.23
CA MET A 186 3.79 3.19 -11.10
C MET A 186 2.68 2.21 -11.50
N VAL A 187 2.84 1.48 -12.61
CA VAL A 187 1.88 0.45 -13.04
C VAL A 187 1.74 -0.64 -11.97
N THR A 188 2.85 -1.24 -11.55
CA THR A 188 2.80 -2.37 -10.60
C THR A 188 2.25 -1.95 -9.24
N THR A 189 2.60 -0.77 -8.73
CA THR A 189 2.05 -0.25 -7.47
C THR A 189 0.56 0.10 -7.57
N PHE A 190 0.10 0.59 -8.73
CA PHE A 190 -1.33 0.81 -8.98
C PHE A 190 -2.13 -0.48 -9.00
N GLU A 191 -1.68 -1.52 -9.71
CA GLU A 191 -2.36 -2.82 -9.75
C GLU A 191 -2.51 -3.42 -8.34
N VAL A 192 -1.47 -3.29 -7.52
CA VAL A 192 -1.52 -3.71 -6.12
C VAL A 192 -2.47 -2.81 -5.32
N ALA A 193 -2.44 -1.49 -5.52
CA ALA A 193 -3.36 -0.57 -4.85
C ALA A 193 -4.84 -0.91 -5.14
N GLU A 194 -5.18 -1.24 -6.39
CA GLU A 194 -6.54 -1.63 -6.79
C GLU A 194 -7.00 -2.95 -6.14
N ALA A 195 -6.10 -3.89 -5.90
CA ALA A 195 -6.40 -5.13 -5.18
C ALA A 195 -6.58 -4.92 -3.65
N TYR A 196 -6.09 -3.80 -3.11
CA TYR A 196 -6.16 -3.47 -1.67
C TYR A 196 -6.70 -2.03 -1.46
N PRO A 197 -7.95 -1.74 -1.86
CA PRO A 197 -8.52 -0.38 -1.80
C PRO A 197 -8.68 0.14 -0.37
N HIS A 198 -8.71 -0.75 0.63
CA HIS A 198 -8.74 -0.38 2.04
C HIS A 198 -7.41 0.20 2.55
N LEU A 199 -6.32 0.04 1.79
CA LEU A 199 -5.00 0.59 2.11
C LEU A 199 -4.71 1.90 1.37
N THR A 200 -5.38 2.17 0.25
CA THR A 200 -5.25 3.48 -0.41
C THR A 200 -5.90 4.60 0.41
N GLY A 201 -6.88 4.26 1.25
CA GLY A 201 -7.54 5.24 2.11
C GLY A 201 -8.18 6.37 1.29
N GLY A 202 -7.97 7.61 1.72
CA GLY A 202 -8.36 8.83 0.99
C GLY A 202 -7.45 9.19 -0.19
N ALA A 203 -6.43 8.40 -0.51
CA ALA A 203 -5.43 8.71 -1.55
C ALA A 203 -5.77 8.12 -2.93
N ALA A 204 -6.95 7.54 -3.13
CA ALA A 204 -7.35 6.90 -4.39
C ALA A 204 -7.23 7.83 -5.63
N GLU A 205 -7.49 9.13 -5.45
CA GLU A 205 -7.38 10.15 -6.50
C GLU A 205 -5.91 10.43 -6.89
N LEU A 206 -4.95 10.16 -6.00
CA LEU A 206 -3.52 10.33 -6.31
C LEU A 206 -3.05 9.32 -7.39
N TYR A 207 -3.82 8.27 -7.66
CA TYR A 207 -3.58 7.28 -8.72
C TYR A 207 -4.26 7.60 -10.06
N ASP A 208 -4.90 8.76 -10.20
CA ASP A 208 -5.65 9.11 -11.41
C ASP A 208 -4.78 9.17 -12.68
N GLY A 209 -3.53 9.62 -12.56
CA GLY A 209 -2.61 9.71 -13.69
C GLY A 209 -2.30 8.35 -14.31
N ILE A 210 -1.97 7.37 -13.46
CA ILE A 210 -1.68 6.00 -13.92
C ILE A 210 -2.95 5.28 -14.38
N ARG A 211 -4.10 5.51 -13.73
CA ARG A 211 -5.40 4.98 -14.19
C ARG A 211 -5.74 5.46 -15.61
N ARG A 212 -5.53 6.75 -15.90
CA ARG A 212 -5.75 7.30 -17.24
C ARG A 212 -4.76 6.74 -18.26
N LEU A 213 -3.51 6.52 -17.88
CA LEU A 213 -2.51 5.90 -18.76
C LEU A 213 -2.95 4.49 -19.18
N LEU A 214 -3.32 3.65 -18.21
CA LEU A 214 -3.70 2.25 -18.45
C LEU A 214 -5.07 2.09 -19.12
N ALA A 215 -5.86 3.15 -19.23
CA ALA A 215 -7.07 3.14 -20.04
C ALA A 215 -6.79 3.15 -21.57
N GLY A 216 -5.57 3.53 -21.98
CA GLY A 216 -5.17 3.62 -23.38
C GLY A 216 -3.87 2.88 -23.74
N VAL A 217 -3.20 2.26 -22.77
CA VAL A 217 -1.93 1.55 -22.96
C VAL A 217 -1.99 0.21 -22.24
N ASP A 218 -1.68 -0.87 -22.95
CA ASP A 218 -1.58 -2.20 -22.36
C ASP A 218 -0.27 -2.36 -21.55
N ARG A 219 -0.38 -3.03 -20.40
CA ARG A 219 0.75 -3.23 -19.49
C ARG A 219 1.84 -4.10 -20.11
N ASP A 220 1.48 -5.18 -20.79
CA ASP A 220 2.46 -6.11 -21.32
C ASP A 220 3.18 -5.48 -22.52
N GLU A 221 2.47 -4.66 -23.30
CA GLU A 221 3.08 -3.81 -24.33
C GLU A 221 4.08 -2.81 -23.71
N LEU A 222 3.72 -2.16 -22.60
CA LEU A 222 4.61 -1.23 -21.90
C LEU A 222 5.88 -1.91 -21.40
N VAL A 223 5.73 -3.10 -20.81
CA VAL A 223 6.86 -3.92 -20.34
C VAL A 223 7.75 -4.35 -21.50
N ALA A 224 7.15 -4.81 -22.60
CA ALA A 224 7.87 -5.22 -23.81
C ALA A 224 8.66 -4.05 -24.42
N ALA A 225 8.02 -2.89 -24.57
CA ALA A 225 8.66 -1.68 -25.07
C ALA A 225 9.84 -1.26 -24.19
N ALA A 226 9.67 -1.22 -22.87
CA ALA A 226 10.74 -0.88 -21.93
C ALA A 226 11.93 -1.86 -22.00
N ALA A 227 11.69 -3.15 -22.20
CA ALA A 227 12.74 -4.15 -22.34
C ALA A 227 13.57 -3.96 -23.62
N THR A 228 12.95 -3.48 -24.71
CA THR A 228 13.62 -3.24 -25.99
C THR A 228 14.20 -1.84 -26.14
N GLU A 229 13.83 -0.90 -25.28
CA GLU A 229 14.26 0.49 -25.36
C GLU A 229 15.78 0.62 -25.12
N PRO A 230 16.57 1.13 -26.08
CA PRO A 230 18.02 1.27 -25.93
C PRO A 230 18.44 2.54 -25.15
N GLY A 231 19.71 2.56 -24.75
CA GLY A 231 20.37 3.73 -24.16
C GLY A 231 19.99 4.02 -22.71
N ASP A 232 20.53 5.10 -22.16
CA ASP A 232 20.15 5.61 -20.83
C ASP A 232 19.19 6.81 -20.97
N ASP A 233 18.79 7.38 -19.83
CA ASP A 233 18.12 8.67 -19.80
C ASP A 233 19.09 9.79 -20.19
N GLU A 234 18.73 10.63 -21.16
CA GLU A 234 19.50 11.86 -21.46
C GLU A 234 19.44 12.85 -20.29
N VAL A 235 18.33 12.82 -19.54
CA VAL A 235 18.10 13.66 -18.36
C VAL A 235 18.03 12.77 -17.12
N PRO A 236 18.96 12.90 -16.15
CA PRO A 236 18.97 12.03 -14.99
C PRO A 236 17.68 12.12 -14.17
N LEU A 237 17.13 10.98 -13.73
CA LEU A 237 15.91 10.91 -12.93
C LEU A 237 15.91 11.86 -11.71
N ARG A 238 17.05 11.99 -11.02
CA ARG A 238 17.20 12.89 -9.86
C ARG A 238 16.96 14.37 -10.17
N SER A 239 17.19 14.77 -11.43
CA SER A 239 16.91 16.14 -11.86
C SER A 239 15.43 16.40 -12.08
N LEU A 240 14.66 15.37 -12.43
CA LEU A 240 13.21 15.41 -12.61
C LEU A 240 12.46 15.31 -11.28
N LEU A 241 12.99 14.54 -10.31
CA LEU A 241 12.37 14.28 -9.01
C LEU A 241 13.02 15.05 -7.85
N ARG A 242 13.49 16.28 -8.10
CA ARG A 242 14.16 17.08 -7.06
C ARG A 242 13.26 17.25 -5.82
N HIS A 243 13.83 17.03 -4.65
CA HIS A 243 13.15 17.36 -3.40
C HIS A 243 12.94 18.88 -3.30
N GLY A 244 11.69 19.31 -3.11
CA GLY A 244 11.34 20.72 -2.98
C GLY A 244 9.91 21.03 -3.43
N PRO A 245 9.56 22.33 -3.53
CA PRO A 245 8.21 22.82 -3.87
C PRO A 245 7.71 22.53 -5.30
N GLY A 246 8.26 21.51 -5.98
CA GLY A 246 7.80 21.02 -7.28
C GLY A 246 7.88 19.50 -7.40
N ARG A 247 8.06 18.79 -6.27
CA ARG A 247 8.04 17.32 -6.27
C ARG A 247 6.64 16.84 -6.64
N PRO A 248 6.50 15.85 -7.54
CA PRO A 248 5.22 15.24 -7.82
C PRO A 248 4.54 14.72 -6.54
N HIS A 249 3.25 15.02 -6.39
CA HIS A 249 2.43 14.57 -5.27
C HIS A 249 1.46 13.45 -5.66
N ASP A 250 1.19 13.32 -6.95
CA ASP A 250 0.31 12.30 -7.52
C ASP A 250 0.97 11.67 -8.77
N THR A 251 0.34 10.60 -9.25
CA THR A 251 0.80 9.86 -10.42
C THR A 251 0.70 10.66 -11.73
N ALA A 252 -0.15 11.68 -11.82
CA ALA A 252 -0.27 12.51 -13.01
C ALA A 252 0.92 13.47 -13.13
N ALA A 253 1.23 14.18 -12.06
CA ALA A 253 2.41 15.03 -11.96
C ALA A 253 3.71 14.22 -12.10
N LEU A 254 3.74 12.98 -11.60
CA LEU A 254 4.90 12.09 -11.77
C LEU A 254 5.06 11.68 -13.24
N LEU A 255 3.97 11.28 -13.90
CA LEU A 255 3.98 10.96 -15.33
C LEU A 255 4.42 12.17 -16.18
N GLU A 256 3.91 13.36 -15.88
CA GLU A 256 4.32 14.61 -16.51
C GLU A 256 5.82 14.85 -16.34
N ALA A 257 6.35 14.73 -15.11
CA ALA A 257 7.77 14.92 -14.84
C ALA A 257 8.66 13.90 -15.57
N LEU A 258 8.23 12.64 -15.65
CA LEU A 258 8.97 11.59 -16.38
C LEU A 258 8.95 11.79 -17.89
N THR A 259 7.94 12.50 -18.42
CA THR A 259 7.75 12.71 -19.87
C THR A 259 8.05 14.13 -20.36
N ALA A 260 8.41 15.04 -19.44
CA ALA A 260 8.72 16.44 -19.75
C ALA A 260 9.85 16.62 -20.77
N HIS A 261 10.77 15.65 -20.87
CA HIS A 261 11.85 15.65 -21.84
C HIS A 261 11.74 14.43 -22.78
N PRO A 262 11.76 14.62 -24.11
CA PRO A 262 11.62 13.51 -25.07
C PRO A 262 12.79 12.52 -25.05
N GLY A 263 13.91 12.91 -24.43
CA GLY A 263 15.11 12.10 -24.21
C GLY A 263 15.10 11.24 -22.94
N THR A 264 14.01 11.22 -22.17
CA THR A 264 13.84 10.21 -21.11
C THR A 264 13.42 8.88 -21.71
N ARG A 265 13.86 7.77 -21.10
CA ARG A 265 13.40 6.43 -21.49
C ARG A 265 11.89 6.29 -21.33
N ALA A 266 11.30 6.80 -20.24
CA ALA A 266 9.85 6.79 -20.05
C ALA A 266 9.10 7.45 -21.22
N ALA A 267 9.56 8.61 -21.72
CA ALA A 267 8.95 9.26 -22.87
C ALA A 267 9.08 8.44 -24.16
N ARG A 268 10.23 7.78 -24.37
CA ARG A 268 10.46 6.93 -25.56
C ARG A 268 9.63 5.64 -25.51
N VAL A 269 9.58 4.99 -24.35
CA VAL A 269 8.74 3.80 -24.11
C VAL A 269 7.27 4.12 -24.36
N LEU A 270 6.75 5.21 -23.80
CA LEU A 270 5.37 5.61 -24.01
C LEU A 270 5.06 5.92 -25.48
N ARG A 271 5.99 6.58 -26.19
CA ARG A 271 5.86 6.82 -27.63
C ARG A 271 5.81 5.52 -28.43
N ALA A 272 6.59 4.51 -28.04
CA ALA A 272 6.63 3.22 -28.72
C ALA A 272 5.31 2.45 -28.62
N VAL A 273 4.59 2.60 -27.51
CA VAL A 273 3.27 1.96 -27.27
C VAL A 273 2.09 2.87 -27.62
N GLY A 274 2.31 3.98 -28.33
CA GLY A 274 1.26 4.92 -28.71
C GLY A 274 0.67 5.74 -27.54
N GLY A 275 1.24 5.63 -26.34
CA GLY A 275 0.90 6.44 -25.19
C GLY A 275 1.44 7.86 -25.34
N TYR A 276 0.64 8.77 -25.89
CA TYR A 276 0.94 10.19 -25.73
C TYR A 276 0.52 10.60 -24.32
N PRO A 277 1.41 11.25 -23.52
CA PRO A 277 0.95 11.92 -22.32
C PRO A 277 -0.06 12.97 -22.80
N LEU A 278 -1.26 12.93 -22.21
CA LEU A 278 -2.32 13.89 -22.44
C LEU A 278 -1.80 15.28 -22.09
N LEU A 279 -1.14 15.93 -23.05
CA LEU A 279 -1.01 17.38 -23.17
C LEU A 279 -2.40 17.93 -23.53
N THR A 280 -3.42 17.61 -22.75
CA THR A 280 -4.63 18.42 -22.72
C THR A 280 -4.22 19.72 -22.06
N ALA A 281 -3.88 20.67 -22.92
CA ALA A 281 -3.68 22.06 -22.62
C ALA A 281 -4.65 22.50 -21.52
N ARG A 282 -4.12 22.99 -20.40
CA ARG A 282 -4.85 23.97 -19.60
C ARG A 282 -5.07 25.17 -20.52
N THR A 283 -6.23 25.23 -21.16
CA THR A 283 -6.69 26.45 -21.83
C THR A 283 -6.67 27.55 -20.78
N PRO A 284 -5.87 28.62 -20.92
CA PRO A 284 -5.98 29.75 -20.02
C PRO A 284 -7.39 30.31 -20.17
N VAL A 285 -8.14 30.34 -19.06
CA VAL A 285 -9.39 31.10 -18.98
C VAL A 285 -9.01 32.54 -19.32
N PRO A 286 -9.55 33.15 -20.39
CA PRO A 286 -9.32 34.55 -20.62
C PRO A 286 -9.91 35.29 -19.43
N VAL A 287 -9.05 35.97 -18.67
CA VAL A 287 -9.48 36.97 -17.71
C VAL A 287 -10.17 38.04 -18.54
N GLY A 288 -11.49 37.98 -18.57
CA GLY A 288 -12.31 39.00 -19.18
C GLY A 288 -11.97 40.34 -18.53
N SER A 289 -11.37 41.23 -19.31
CA SER A 289 -11.36 42.65 -19.01
C SER A 289 -12.80 43.13 -19.04
N GLY A 290 -13.40 43.24 -17.86
CA GLY A 290 -14.63 44.01 -17.63
C GLY A 290 -14.25 45.46 -17.35
N ALA A 291 -14.90 46.35 -18.09
CA ALA A 291 -14.77 47.81 -18.10
C ALA A 291 -15.06 48.48 -16.76
#